data_AF-U6L634-F1
#
_entry.id   AF-U6L634-F1
#
_cell.length_a   1.000
_cell.length_b   1.000
_cell.length_c   1.000
_cell.angle_alpha   90.00
_cell.angle_beta   90.00
_cell.angle_gamma   90.00
#
_symmetry.space_group_name_H-M   'P 1'
#
loop_
_entity.id
_entity.type
_entity.pdbx_description
1 polymer ?
#
loop_
_entity_poly.entity_id
_entity_poly.type
_entity_poly.pdbx_seq_one_letter_code
_entity_poly.pdbx_strand_id
1 'polypeptide(L)'
;MDSRSYAYLSVNLARNGKLPVHINEVEKDGELVTSLESAVADTEGSGETTCKKLLESKETLKHVFYQIMDPQQKPDYRQLLQTSLNEGLGAFTKKEYPKTEDEWQAIWGNEAGANLAYLLSANSTTVGCIVGKCTAEQTEPIGPTKRDTEAELKTAVLFCQLAPEATKNQAPFDEEYFTGLIARTAQLADMTADDLKATNGSAAAAAVPTIVFAGLVAMLAVVSA
;
A
#
# COMPACT_ATOMS: atom_id res chain seq x y z
N MET A 1 15.30 9.67 13.52
CA MET A 1 14.03 9.30 12.86
C MET A 1 13.36 8.25 13.72
N ASP A 2 12.09 8.44 14.08
CA ASP A 2 11.30 7.43 14.80
C ASP A 2 10.97 6.23 13.89
N SER A 3 10.52 5.11 14.46
CA SER A 3 10.20 3.89 13.70
C SER A 3 9.12 4.11 12.63
N ARG A 4 8.16 5.02 12.85
CA ARG A 4 7.10 5.33 11.89
C ARG A 4 7.68 6.09 10.69
N SER A 5 8.57 7.06 10.93
CA SER A 5 9.33 7.77 9.88
C SER A 5 10.12 6.81 8.98
N TYR A 6 10.69 5.74 9.54
CA TYR A 6 11.35 4.69 8.76
C TYR A 6 10.36 3.86 7.92
N ALA A 7 9.15 3.60 8.42
CA ALA A 7 8.11 2.91 7.65
C ALA A 7 7.71 3.72 6.42
N TYR A 8 7.44 5.02 6.57
CA TYR A 8 7.02 5.88 5.44
C TYR A 8 8.10 6.03 4.37
N LEU A 9 9.37 6.23 4.78
CA LEU A 9 10.47 6.22 3.83
C LEU A 9 10.54 4.88 3.08
N SER A 10 10.39 3.77 3.79
CA SER A 10 10.46 2.44 3.17
C SER A 10 9.29 2.21 2.19
N VAL A 11 8.09 2.71 2.49
CA VAL A 11 6.94 2.69 1.56
C VAL A 11 7.26 3.49 0.29
N ASN A 12 7.80 4.70 0.40
CA ASN A 12 8.21 5.47 -0.78
C ASN A 12 9.33 4.78 -1.56
N LEU A 13 10.28 4.12 -0.90
CA LEU A 13 11.32 3.34 -1.59
C LEU A 13 10.73 2.12 -2.30
N ALA A 14 9.77 1.42 -1.68
CA ALA A 14 9.06 0.32 -2.32
C ALA A 14 8.35 0.80 -3.59
N ARG A 15 7.69 1.96 -3.51
CA ARG A 15 6.93 2.58 -4.60
C ARG A 15 7.81 3.20 -5.69
N ASN A 16 8.90 3.88 -5.38
CA ASN A 16 9.63 4.72 -6.35
C ASN A 16 11.15 4.50 -6.36
N GLY A 17 11.72 3.83 -5.36
CA GLY A 17 13.16 3.70 -5.20
C GLY A 17 13.83 3.02 -6.40
N LYS A 18 14.78 3.72 -7.03
CA LYS A 18 15.53 3.28 -8.22
C LYS A 18 14.64 2.82 -9.38
N LEU A 19 13.47 3.42 -9.55
CA LEU A 19 12.61 3.17 -10.70
C LEU A 19 12.80 4.26 -11.75
N PRO A 20 12.70 3.92 -13.06
CA PRO A 20 12.76 4.90 -14.13
C PRO A 20 11.50 5.78 -14.18
N VAL A 21 10.35 5.23 -13.77
CA VAL A 21 9.05 5.89 -13.70
C VAL A 21 8.58 5.89 -12.26
N HIS A 22 8.12 7.04 -11.78
CA HIS A 22 7.64 7.21 -10.41
C HIS A 22 6.13 7.36 -10.42
N ILE A 23 5.50 6.74 -9.44
CA ILE A 23 4.14 7.09 -9.02
C ILE A 23 4.21 8.14 -7.91
N ASN A 24 3.06 8.66 -7.47
CA ASN A 24 3.04 9.64 -6.38
C ASN A 24 3.75 9.11 -5.14
N GLU A 25 4.65 9.93 -4.60
CA GLU A 25 5.13 9.73 -3.23
C GLU A 25 3.97 9.96 -2.26
N VAL A 26 4.01 9.25 -1.13
CA VAL A 26 3.00 9.36 -0.10
C VAL A 26 3.55 10.11 1.11
N GLU A 27 2.75 11.04 1.60
CA GLU A 27 2.98 11.73 2.86
C GLU A 27 2.29 11.00 4.02
N LYS A 28 2.82 11.17 5.23
CA LYS A 28 2.18 10.63 6.43
C LYS A 28 0.85 11.35 6.69
N ASP A 29 -0.19 10.56 6.92
CA ASP A 29 -1.49 11.06 7.37
C ASP A 29 -1.83 10.51 8.77
N GLY A 30 -2.11 11.43 9.70
CA GLY A 30 -2.45 11.11 11.08
C GLY A 30 -3.86 10.55 11.24
N GLU A 31 -4.81 10.99 10.41
CA GLU A 31 -6.20 10.51 10.45
C GLU A 31 -6.28 9.06 9.97
N LEU A 32 -5.52 8.70 8.94
CA LEU A 32 -5.39 7.30 8.50
C LEU A 32 -4.76 6.42 9.59
N VAL A 33 -3.77 6.93 10.33
CA VAL A 33 -3.19 6.22 11.48
C VAL A 33 -4.23 5.99 12.57
N THR A 34 -4.99 7.03 12.96
CA THR A 34 -6.01 6.92 14.00
C THR A 34 -7.18 6.01 13.58
N SER A 35 -7.57 6.06 12.30
CA SER A 35 -8.57 5.16 11.72
C SER A 35 -8.12 3.69 11.84
N LEU A 36 -6.88 3.40 11.45
CA LEU A 36 -6.31 2.07 11.59
C LEU A 36 -6.20 1.64 13.07
N GLU A 37 -5.70 2.50 13.96
CA GLU A 37 -5.59 2.20 15.40
C GLU A 37 -6.96 1.83 15.99
N SER A 38 -8.01 2.56 15.61
CA SER A 38 -9.39 2.28 16.03
C SER A 38 -9.89 0.94 15.49
N ALA A 39 -9.60 0.63 14.22
CA ALA A 39 -10.02 -0.62 13.58
C ALA A 39 -9.42 -1.86 14.26
N VAL A 40 -8.17 -1.78 14.76
CA VAL A 40 -7.54 -2.88 15.50
C VAL A 40 -7.93 -2.91 16.97
N ALA A 41 -8.08 -1.76 17.64
CA ALA A 41 -8.42 -1.70 19.07
C ALA A 41 -9.81 -2.28 19.39
N ASP A 42 -10.76 -2.13 18.46
CA ASP A 42 -12.12 -2.68 18.59
C ASP A 42 -12.21 -4.22 18.66
N THR A 43 -11.08 -4.93 18.60
CA THR A 43 -11.02 -6.40 18.64
C THR A 43 -10.65 -7.00 20.00
N GLU A 44 -10.34 -6.19 21.01
CA GLU A 44 -9.97 -6.65 22.36
C GLU A 44 -11.09 -7.35 23.17
N GLY A 45 -12.32 -7.46 22.62
CA GLY A 45 -13.45 -8.12 23.27
C GLY A 45 -13.76 -9.55 22.81
N SER A 46 -13.03 -10.10 21.84
CA SER A 46 -13.28 -11.41 21.24
C SER A 46 -12.04 -12.29 21.37
N GLY A 47 -12.17 -13.44 22.02
CA GLY A 47 -11.08 -14.39 22.23
C GLY A 47 -10.26 -14.70 20.97
N GLU A 48 -8.99 -15.07 21.17
CA GLU A 48 -7.99 -15.52 20.18
C GLU A 48 -8.32 -15.16 18.72
N THR A 49 -8.20 -13.89 18.37
CA THR A 49 -8.37 -13.44 17.00
C THR A 49 -7.04 -13.60 16.27
N THR A 50 -6.95 -14.62 15.40
CA THR A 50 -5.79 -14.79 14.52
C THR A 50 -5.65 -13.56 13.62
N CYS A 51 -4.42 -13.24 13.17
CA CYS A 51 -4.21 -12.08 12.29
C CYS A 51 -5.06 -12.13 11.01
N LYS A 52 -5.34 -13.33 10.49
CA LYS A 52 -6.25 -13.53 9.37
C LYS A 52 -7.69 -13.18 9.71
N LYS A 53 -8.20 -13.62 10.87
CA LYS A 53 -9.55 -13.25 11.34
C LYS A 53 -9.65 -11.73 11.56
N LEU A 54 -8.60 -11.09 12.07
CA LEU A 54 -8.55 -9.64 12.24
C LEU A 54 -8.70 -8.92 10.89
N LEU A 55 -7.89 -9.30 9.89
CA LEU A 55 -7.96 -8.78 8.52
C LEU A 55 -9.37 -8.93 7.91
N GLU A 56 -10.01 -10.07 8.15
CA GLU A 56 -11.34 -10.37 7.61
C GLU A 56 -12.49 -9.72 8.40
N SER A 57 -12.26 -9.33 9.66
CA SER A 57 -13.30 -8.89 10.60
C SER A 57 -13.81 -7.45 10.39
N LYS A 58 -13.04 -6.60 9.69
CA LYS A 58 -13.36 -5.19 9.48
C LYS A 58 -13.21 -4.82 8.01
N GLU A 59 -14.21 -4.15 7.44
CA GLU A 59 -14.16 -3.71 6.04
C GLU A 59 -12.93 -2.84 5.76
N THR A 60 -12.60 -1.91 6.67
CA THR A 60 -11.39 -1.08 6.55
C THR A 60 -10.10 -1.90 6.40
N LEU A 61 -10.01 -3.06 7.06
CA LEU A 61 -8.81 -3.90 7.00
C LEU A 61 -8.74 -4.81 5.76
N LYS A 62 -9.83 -4.92 4.99
CA LYS A 62 -9.86 -5.67 3.72
C LYS A 62 -9.27 -4.90 2.54
N HIS A 63 -9.11 -3.58 2.71
CA HIS A 63 -8.71 -2.65 1.66
C HIS A 63 -7.37 -1.96 1.92
N VAL A 64 -6.54 -2.58 2.75
CA VAL A 64 -5.23 -2.04 3.13
C VAL A 64 -4.13 -3.01 2.78
N PHE A 65 -2.93 -2.46 2.59
CA PHE A 65 -1.72 -3.26 2.55
C PHE A 65 -1.45 -3.84 3.94
N TYR A 66 -1.01 -5.09 4.02
CA TYR A 66 -0.50 -5.69 5.24
C TYR A 66 0.74 -6.56 5.04
N GLN A 67 1.54 -6.71 6.09
CA GLN A 67 2.62 -7.69 6.12
C GLN A 67 2.77 -8.29 7.52
N ILE A 68 2.76 -9.62 7.58
CA ILE A 68 2.98 -10.37 8.82
C ILE A 68 4.46 -10.34 9.19
N MET A 69 4.77 -10.19 10.48
CA MET A 69 6.11 -10.14 11.02
C MET A 69 6.23 -10.84 12.39
N ASP A 70 7.47 -11.14 12.76
CA ASP A 70 7.83 -11.62 14.10
C ASP A 70 7.67 -10.47 15.12
N PRO A 71 6.87 -10.65 16.19
CA PRO A 71 6.63 -9.61 17.19
C PRO A 71 7.82 -9.33 18.11
N GLN A 72 8.82 -10.22 18.16
CA GLN A 72 9.97 -10.07 19.07
C GLN A 72 11.12 -9.26 18.47
N GLN A 73 11.05 -8.93 17.18
CA GLN A 73 12.09 -8.20 16.47
C GLN A 73 11.63 -6.78 16.14
N LYS A 74 12.57 -5.83 16.19
CA LYS A 74 12.31 -4.50 15.65
C LYS A 74 12.02 -4.65 14.14
N PRO A 75 10.92 -4.09 13.62
CA PRO A 75 10.56 -4.26 12.22
C PRO A 75 11.63 -3.68 11.31
N ASP A 76 12.18 -4.52 10.43
CA ASP A 76 12.89 -4.07 9.25
C ASP A 76 11.87 -3.81 8.14
N TYR A 77 11.38 -2.58 8.07
CA TYR A 77 10.36 -2.18 7.09
C TYR A 77 10.80 -2.39 5.64
N ARG A 78 12.10 -2.28 5.34
CA ARG A 78 12.62 -2.49 3.98
C ARG A 78 12.54 -3.96 3.63
N GLN A 79 12.95 -4.84 4.54
CA GLN A 79 12.84 -6.27 4.32
C GLN A 79 11.37 -6.72 4.22
N LEU A 80 10.49 -6.18 5.08
CA LEU A 80 9.05 -6.50 5.05
C LEU A 80 8.43 -6.12 3.70
N LEU A 81 8.67 -4.90 3.22
CA LEU A 81 8.13 -4.44 1.93
C LEU A 81 8.80 -5.14 0.75
N GLN A 82 10.09 -5.50 0.86
CA GLN A 82 10.78 -6.30 -0.16
C GLN A 82 10.14 -7.68 -0.30
N THR A 83 9.78 -8.33 0.82
CA THR A 83 9.05 -9.60 0.82
C THR A 83 7.71 -9.43 0.10
N SER A 84 6.91 -8.42 0.47
CA SER A 84 5.61 -8.20 -0.18
C SER A 84 5.72 -7.87 -1.67
N LEU A 85 6.75 -7.13 -2.07
CA LEU A 85 7.05 -6.88 -3.49
C LEU A 85 7.33 -8.19 -4.23
N ASN A 86 8.18 -9.05 -3.68
CA ASN A 86 8.54 -10.32 -4.30
C ASN A 86 7.32 -11.26 -4.41
N GLU A 87 6.54 -11.37 -3.33
CA GLU A 87 5.34 -12.21 -3.29
C GLU A 87 4.26 -11.70 -4.25
N GLY A 88 3.97 -10.40 -4.21
CA GLY A 88 2.94 -9.79 -5.06
C GLY A 88 3.32 -9.77 -6.54
N LEU A 89 4.58 -9.49 -6.87
CA LEU A 89 5.06 -9.61 -8.26
C LEU A 89 5.05 -11.06 -8.75
N GLY A 90 5.17 -12.03 -7.84
CA GLY A 90 4.99 -13.45 -8.13
C GLY A 90 3.59 -13.80 -8.67
N ALA A 91 2.56 -12.97 -8.40
CA ALA A 91 1.23 -13.15 -8.98
C ALA A 91 1.21 -12.91 -10.51
N PHE A 92 2.16 -12.12 -11.04
CA PHE A 92 2.29 -11.84 -12.46
C PHE A 92 3.13 -12.92 -13.15
N THR A 93 2.59 -14.14 -13.24
CA THR A 93 3.32 -15.34 -13.72
C THR A 93 3.97 -15.19 -15.10
N LYS A 94 3.36 -14.42 -16.00
CA LYS A 94 3.89 -14.13 -17.34
C LYS A 94 4.92 -12.99 -17.37
N LYS A 95 5.06 -12.25 -16.26
CA LYS A 95 5.81 -10.98 -16.18
C LYS A 95 5.38 -9.95 -17.22
N GLU A 96 4.10 -9.99 -17.58
CA GLU A 96 3.47 -9.07 -18.52
C GLU A 96 2.42 -8.25 -17.78
N TYR A 97 2.22 -7.03 -18.24
CA TYR A 97 1.20 -6.14 -17.69
C TYR A 97 -0.20 -6.61 -18.10
N PRO A 98 -1.14 -6.81 -17.15
CA PRO A 98 -2.52 -7.18 -17.46
C PRO A 98 -3.21 -6.14 -18.36
N LYS A 99 -3.76 -6.58 -19.49
CA LYS A 99 -4.37 -5.73 -20.53
C LYS A 99 -5.87 -5.68 -20.45
N THR A 100 -6.50 -6.63 -19.76
CA THR A 100 -7.96 -6.72 -19.65
C THR A 100 -8.41 -6.67 -18.19
N GLU A 101 -9.69 -6.37 -17.99
CA GLU A 101 -10.31 -6.42 -16.66
C GLU A 101 -10.22 -7.81 -16.05
N ASP A 102 -10.47 -8.88 -16.81
CA ASP A 102 -10.38 -10.26 -16.33
C ASP A 102 -8.96 -10.62 -15.85
N GLU A 103 -7.93 -10.15 -16.56
CA GLU A 103 -6.54 -10.37 -16.14
C GLU A 103 -6.24 -9.61 -14.83
N TRP A 104 -6.75 -8.39 -14.67
CA TRP A 104 -6.64 -7.65 -13.42
C TRP A 104 -7.43 -8.32 -12.28
N GLN A 105 -8.65 -8.79 -12.55
CA GLN A 105 -9.45 -9.55 -11.59
C GLN A 105 -8.71 -10.80 -11.11
N ALA A 106 -7.95 -11.48 -11.99
CA ALA A 106 -7.12 -12.62 -11.59
C ALA A 106 -5.99 -12.21 -10.64
N ILE A 107 -5.33 -11.06 -10.87
CA ILE A 107 -4.31 -10.52 -9.96
C ILE A 107 -4.94 -10.14 -8.60
N TRP A 108 -6.08 -9.44 -8.62
CA TRP A 108 -6.83 -9.07 -7.41
C TRP A 108 -7.46 -10.26 -6.68
N GLY A 109 -7.67 -11.39 -7.37
CA GLY A 109 -8.09 -12.66 -6.79
C GLY A 109 -6.95 -13.41 -6.09
N ASN A 110 -5.70 -13.04 -6.35
CA ASN A 110 -4.54 -13.54 -5.62
C ASN A 110 -4.26 -12.65 -4.40
N GLU A 111 -4.15 -13.24 -3.21
CA GLU A 111 -3.95 -12.49 -1.95
C GLU A 111 -2.70 -11.59 -2.00
N ALA A 112 -1.56 -12.11 -2.45
CA ALA A 112 -0.32 -11.33 -2.54
C ALA A 112 -0.40 -10.26 -3.65
N GLY A 113 -1.04 -10.59 -4.78
CA GLY A 113 -1.28 -9.65 -5.88
C GLY A 113 -2.17 -8.46 -5.45
N ALA A 114 -3.28 -8.74 -4.77
CA ALA A 114 -4.18 -7.73 -4.21
C ALA A 114 -3.49 -6.89 -3.14
N ASN A 115 -2.75 -7.53 -2.22
CA ASN A 115 -2.01 -6.84 -1.17
C ASN A 115 -0.99 -5.85 -1.77
N LEU A 116 -0.25 -6.27 -2.81
CA LEU A 116 0.68 -5.40 -3.52
C LEU A 116 -0.03 -4.27 -4.27
N ALA A 117 -1.20 -4.54 -4.85
CA ALA A 117 -2.00 -3.53 -5.55
C ALA A 117 -2.44 -2.39 -4.61
N TYR A 118 -2.78 -2.68 -3.35
CA TYR A 118 -3.05 -1.63 -2.35
C TYR A 118 -1.83 -0.76 -2.06
N LEU A 119 -0.63 -1.35 -1.94
CA LEU A 119 0.61 -0.62 -1.68
C LEU A 119 1.04 0.30 -2.84
N LEU A 120 0.83 -0.16 -4.08
CA LEU A 120 1.36 0.46 -5.28
C LEU A 120 0.33 1.31 -6.04
N SER A 121 -0.79 1.68 -5.42
CA SER A 121 -1.76 2.57 -6.06
C SER A 121 -1.12 3.91 -6.41
N ALA A 122 -1.08 4.21 -7.70
CA ALA A 122 -0.39 5.37 -8.26
C ALA A 122 -1.05 6.69 -7.87
N ASN A 123 -2.37 6.66 -7.65
CA ASN A 123 -3.16 7.83 -7.31
C ASN A 123 -3.03 8.24 -5.84
N SER A 124 -2.57 7.35 -4.96
CA SER A 124 -2.42 7.64 -3.54
C SER A 124 -1.34 8.69 -3.28
N THR A 125 -1.66 9.67 -2.44
CA THR A 125 -0.76 10.76 -2.03
C THR A 125 -0.51 10.79 -0.52
N THR A 126 -1.30 10.04 0.25
CA THR A 126 -1.07 9.89 1.69
C THR A 126 -1.09 8.44 2.15
N VAL A 127 -0.48 8.18 3.30
CA VAL A 127 -0.41 6.86 3.92
C VAL A 127 -0.45 6.96 5.45
N GLY A 128 -1.21 6.07 6.07
CA GLY A 128 -1.15 5.78 7.50
C GLY A 128 -0.68 4.35 7.70
N CYS A 129 0.36 4.14 8.51
CA CYS A 129 0.86 2.80 8.82
C CYS A 129 0.91 2.56 10.33
N ILE A 130 0.51 1.38 10.77
CA ILE A 130 0.54 0.94 12.17
C ILE A 130 1.06 -0.49 12.28
N VAL A 131 1.52 -0.88 13.47
CA VAL A 131 1.80 -2.27 13.79
C VAL A 131 0.76 -2.75 14.78
N GLY A 132 -0.12 -3.65 14.32
CA GLY A 132 -1.03 -4.40 15.17
C GLY A 132 -0.35 -5.64 15.73
N LYS A 133 -0.77 -6.08 16.91
CA LYS A 133 -0.34 -7.37 17.50
C LYS A 133 -1.53 -8.32 17.46
N CYS A 134 -1.31 -9.58 17.11
CA CYS A 134 -2.33 -10.62 17.23
C CYS A 134 -1.77 -11.83 17.99
N THR A 135 -2.65 -12.51 18.72
CA THR A 135 -2.35 -13.78 19.38
C THR A 135 -2.60 -14.93 18.40
N ALA A 136 -1.69 -15.90 18.34
CA ALA A 136 -1.96 -17.15 17.61
C ALA A 136 -2.89 -18.06 18.42
N GLU A 137 -3.56 -19.00 17.74
CA GLU A 137 -4.37 -20.03 18.39
C GLU A 137 -3.55 -20.77 19.46
N GLN A 138 -4.13 -20.94 20.65
CA GLN A 138 -3.71 -22.00 21.54
C GLN A 138 -3.99 -23.33 20.83
N THR A 139 -2.93 -24.02 20.42
CA THR A 139 -3.03 -25.48 20.28
C THR A 139 -3.20 -26.01 21.70
N GLU A 140 -4.44 -26.37 22.08
CA GLU A 140 -4.72 -26.81 23.45
C GLU A 140 -3.76 -27.92 23.87
N PRO A 141 -3.09 -27.82 25.04
CA PRO A 141 -2.53 -28.99 25.66
C PRO A 141 -3.68 -29.85 26.17
N ILE A 142 -3.82 -31.06 25.65
CA ILE A 142 -4.69 -32.10 26.21
C ILE A 142 -4.18 -32.41 27.64
N GLY A 143 -4.69 -31.73 28.66
CA GLY A 143 -4.32 -32.01 30.05
C GLY A 143 -4.93 -31.07 31.10
N PRO A 144 -5.35 -31.58 32.28
CA PRO A 144 -5.95 -30.79 33.34
C PRO A 144 -4.84 -30.09 34.13
N THR A 145 -4.36 -28.96 33.67
CA THR A 145 -3.60 -28.04 34.54
C THR A 145 -3.77 -26.61 34.05
N LYS A 146 -4.69 -25.88 34.69
CA LYS A 146 -4.74 -24.41 34.63
C LYS A 146 -3.41 -23.86 35.17
N ARG A 147 -2.50 -23.50 34.28
CA ARG A 147 -1.57 -22.41 34.52
C ARG A 147 -2.07 -21.23 33.70
N ASP A 148 -2.00 -20.05 34.26
CA ASP A 148 -2.21 -18.81 33.52
C ASP A 148 -1.20 -18.77 32.37
N THR A 149 -1.63 -19.23 31.19
CA THR A 149 -0.84 -19.11 29.97
C THR A 149 -0.93 -17.65 29.57
N GLU A 150 0.08 -16.87 29.96
CA GLU A 150 0.32 -15.54 29.41
C GLU A 150 0.22 -15.68 27.88
N ALA A 151 -0.75 -14.99 27.26
CA ALA A 151 -1.03 -15.15 25.84
C ALA A 151 0.25 -14.83 25.06
N GLU A 152 0.91 -15.87 24.56
CA GLU A 152 2.19 -15.73 23.88
C GLU A 152 1.95 -14.90 22.62
N LEU A 153 2.48 -13.68 22.58
CA LEU A 153 2.46 -12.83 21.40
C LEU A 153 3.28 -13.52 20.32
N LYS A 154 2.61 -14.25 19.41
CA LYS A 154 3.28 -14.99 18.34
C LYS A 154 3.34 -14.24 17.02
N THR A 155 2.55 -13.18 16.82
CA THR A 155 2.52 -12.49 15.52
C THR A 155 2.25 -10.98 15.64
N ALA A 156 2.97 -10.20 14.83
CA ALA A 156 2.66 -8.78 14.59
C ALA A 156 2.34 -8.57 13.11
N VAL A 157 1.60 -7.52 12.79
CA VAL A 157 1.19 -7.19 11.42
C VAL A 157 1.38 -5.70 11.19
N LEU A 158 2.11 -5.36 10.13
CA LEU A 158 2.14 -4.01 9.59
C LEU A 158 0.87 -3.82 8.78
N PHE A 159 0.09 -2.79 9.05
CA PHE A 159 -0.99 -2.33 8.19
C PHE A 159 -0.60 -0.97 7.61
N CYS A 160 -0.86 -0.75 6.33
CA CYS A 160 -0.74 0.57 5.70
C CYS A 160 -1.99 0.85 4.85
N GLN A 161 -2.72 1.89 5.23
CA GLN A 161 -3.82 2.43 4.42
C GLN A 161 -3.29 3.59 3.60
N LEU A 162 -3.64 3.62 2.32
CA LEU A 162 -3.24 4.66 1.39
C LEU A 162 -4.49 5.41 0.91
N ALA A 163 -4.39 6.71 0.73
CA ALA A 163 -5.48 7.54 0.21
C ALA A 163 -5.02 8.43 -0.96
N PRO A 164 -5.83 8.58 -2.01
CA PRO A 164 -7.00 7.77 -2.36
C PRO A 164 -6.71 6.26 -2.42
N GLU A 165 -7.71 5.43 -2.11
CA GLU A 165 -7.57 3.98 -2.10
C GLU A 165 -7.50 3.41 -3.52
N ALA A 166 -6.85 2.25 -3.66
CA ALA A 166 -6.87 1.51 -4.91
C ALA A 166 -8.30 1.05 -5.26
N THR A 167 -8.69 1.20 -6.52
CA THR A 167 -9.97 0.64 -6.97
C THR A 167 -9.79 -0.85 -7.27
N LYS A 168 -10.43 -1.70 -6.46
CA LYS A 168 -10.37 -3.16 -6.62
C LYS A 168 -10.76 -3.59 -8.05
N ASN A 169 -10.08 -4.61 -8.57
CA ASN A 169 -10.24 -5.15 -9.92
C ASN A 169 -9.80 -4.22 -11.06
N GLN A 170 -9.24 -3.04 -10.76
CA GLN A 170 -8.66 -2.13 -11.76
C GLN A 170 -7.15 -2.08 -11.63
N ALA A 171 -6.48 -1.55 -12.66
CA ALA A 171 -5.04 -1.31 -12.63
C ALA A 171 -4.71 -0.25 -11.57
N PRO A 172 -3.91 -0.57 -10.53
CA PRO A 172 -3.49 0.41 -9.53
C PRO A 172 -2.36 1.32 -10.05
N PHE A 173 -1.65 0.92 -11.10
CA PHE A 173 -0.52 1.62 -11.73
C PHE A 173 -0.49 1.31 -13.24
N ASP A 174 0.30 2.04 -14.02
CA ASP A 174 0.44 1.84 -15.46
C ASP A 174 1.49 0.80 -15.86
N GLU A 175 1.54 0.49 -17.16
CA GLU A 175 2.45 -0.50 -17.73
C GLU A 175 3.92 -0.09 -17.71
N GLU A 176 4.21 1.20 -17.86
CA GLU A 176 5.59 1.70 -17.88
C GLU A 176 6.22 1.55 -16.49
N TYR A 177 5.46 1.94 -15.46
CA TYR A 177 5.79 1.70 -14.07
C TYR A 177 5.97 0.22 -13.76
N PHE A 178 5.03 -0.64 -14.19
CA PHE A 178 5.13 -2.08 -13.98
C PHE A 178 6.39 -2.68 -14.61
N THR A 179 6.73 -2.24 -15.83
CA THR A 179 7.93 -2.68 -16.55
C THR A 179 9.20 -2.29 -15.78
N GLY A 180 9.26 -1.06 -15.26
CA GLY A 180 10.34 -0.62 -14.38
C GLY A 180 10.42 -1.46 -13.11
N LEU A 181 9.27 -1.77 -12.51
CA LEU A 181 9.17 -2.51 -11.27
C LEU A 181 9.66 -3.97 -11.40
N ILE A 182 9.26 -4.69 -12.44
CA ILE A 182 9.72 -6.07 -12.67
C ILE A 182 11.19 -6.15 -13.10
N ALA A 183 11.73 -5.08 -13.66
CA ALA A 183 13.14 -4.96 -14.03
C ALA A 183 14.04 -4.54 -12.85
N ARG A 184 13.46 -4.07 -11.74
CA ARG A 184 14.21 -3.58 -10.58
C ARG A 184 14.91 -4.73 -9.86
N THR A 185 16.24 -4.76 -9.97
CA THR A 185 17.10 -5.74 -9.28
C THR A 185 17.61 -5.25 -7.93
N ALA A 186 17.63 -3.93 -7.73
CA ALA A 186 18.08 -3.33 -6.48
C ALA A 186 17.13 -3.68 -5.33
N GLN A 187 17.71 -4.08 -4.19
CA GLN A 187 16.96 -4.38 -2.98
C GLN A 187 16.65 -3.11 -2.18
N LEU A 188 15.49 -3.04 -1.54
CA LEU A 188 15.12 -1.90 -0.69
C LEU A 188 16.13 -1.65 0.44
N ALA A 189 16.76 -2.71 0.95
CA ALA A 189 17.79 -2.63 1.98
C ALA A 189 18.97 -1.72 1.57
N ASP A 190 19.33 -1.73 0.29
CA ASP A 190 20.45 -0.98 -0.28
C ASP A 190 20.06 0.43 -0.76
N MET A 191 18.82 0.84 -0.54
CA MET A 191 18.31 2.14 -0.97
C MET A 191 18.32 3.17 0.16
N THR A 192 18.32 4.43 -0.23
CA THR A 192 18.36 5.62 0.62
C THR A 192 17.34 6.63 0.11
N ALA A 193 17.08 7.69 0.87
CA ALA A 193 16.17 8.75 0.42
C ALA A 193 16.63 9.41 -0.89
N ASP A 194 17.94 9.40 -1.20
CA ASP A 194 18.44 9.91 -2.48
C ASP A 194 17.98 9.08 -3.68
N ASP A 195 17.67 7.80 -3.47
CA ASP A 195 17.16 6.90 -4.52
C ASP A 195 15.68 7.15 -4.86
N LEU A 196 15.01 8.07 -4.16
CA LEU A 196 13.68 8.60 -4.52
C LEU A 196 13.76 9.75 -5.52
N LYS A 197 14.95 10.29 -5.79
CA LYS A 197 15.10 11.31 -6.82
C LYS A 197 14.96 10.62 -8.16
N ALA A 198 13.95 11.00 -8.94
CA ALA A 198 13.80 10.49 -10.29
C ALA A 198 15.10 10.72 -11.07
N THR A 199 15.57 9.71 -11.78
CA THR A 199 16.62 9.88 -12.78
C THR A 199 16.05 10.77 -13.88
N ASN A 200 16.35 12.07 -13.82
CA ASN A 200 15.92 13.05 -14.82
C ASN A 200 16.21 12.53 -16.24
N GLY A 201 15.15 12.09 -16.91
CA GLY A 201 15.18 11.56 -18.26
C GLY A 201 13.90 11.95 -18.98
N SER A 202 13.91 13.17 -19.54
CA SER A 202 12.88 13.74 -20.41
C SER A 202 11.63 14.30 -19.72
N ALA A 203 11.32 15.54 -20.07
CA ALA A 203 10.10 16.24 -19.72
C ALA A 203 8.87 15.50 -20.24
N ALA A 204 8.03 15.03 -19.32
CA ALA A 204 6.59 14.99 -19.53
C ALA A 204 5.97 15.74 -18.33
N ALA A 205 6.04 17.07 -18.38
CA ALA A 205 5.11 17.88 -17.62
C ALA A 205 3.71 17.38 -18.02
N ALA A 206 2.94 16.89 -17.06
CA ALA A 206 1.53 16.58 -17.26
C ALA A 206 0.89 17.81 -17.92
N ALA A 207 0.53 17.67 -19.20
CA ALA A 207 -0.22 18.68 -19.90
C ALA A 207 -1.64 18.67 -19.32
N VAL A 208 -1.85 19.46 -18.26
CA VAL A 208 -3.19 19.82 -17.82
C VAL A 208 -3.82 20.58 -19.00
N PRO A 209 -4.94 20.13 -19.58
CA PRO A 209 -5.60 20.90 -20.63
C PRO A 209 -6.17 22.15 -19.99
N THR A 210 -5.47 23.27 -20.12
CA THR A 210 -6.03 24.58 -19.76
C THR A 210 -7.11 24.90 -20.77
N ILE A 211 -8.38 24.71 -20.39
CA ILE A 211 -9.52 25.12 -21.21
C ILE A 211 -9.48 26.66 -21.30
N VAL A 212 -8.99 27.18 -22.43
CA VAL A 212 -9.04 28.62 -22.73
C VAL A 212 -10.46 28.93 -23.21
N PHE A 213 -11.28 29.51 -22.33
CA PHE A 213 -12.55 30.12 -22.74
C PHE A 213 -12.26 31.41 -23.50
N ALA A 214 -12.34 31.36 -24.84
CA ALA A 214 -12.38 32.56 -25.68
C ALA A 214 -13.77 33.23 -25.53
N GLY A 215 -13.83 34.28 -24.70
CA GLY A 215 -15.02 35.14 -24.59
C GLY A 215 -15.18 35.99 -25.86
N LEU A 216 -16.19 35.67 -26.67
CA LEU A 216 -16.53 36.37 -27.90
C LEU A 216 -17.41 37.58 -27.56
N VAL A 217 -16.87 38.80 -27.68
CA VAL A 217 -17.64 40.06 -27.52
C VAL A 217 -18.32 40.38 -28.84
N ALA A 218 -19.65 40.29 -28.90
CA ALA A 218 -20.44 40.84 -29.99
C ALA A 218 -20.97 42.23 -29.59
N MET A 219 -20.39 43.30 -30.15
CA MET A 219 -21.01 44.61 -30.15
C MET A 219 -22.04 44.67 -31.28
N LEU A 220 -23.31 44.93 -30.95
CA LEU A 220 -24.31 45.35 -31.93
C LEU A 220 -24.62 46.83 -31.70
N ALA A 221 -24.16 47.66 -32.63
CA ALA A 221 -24.70 48.99 -32.87
C ALA A 221 -25.86 48.87 -33.86
N VAL A 222 -27.04 49.42 -33.54
CA VAL A 222 -28.06 49.77 -34.53
C VAL A 222 -28.68 51.11 -34.17
N VAL A 223 -28.93 51.85 -35.25
CA VAL A 223 -29.15 53.28 -35.42
C VAL A 223 -30.57 53.73 -35.05
N SER A 224 -30.64 55.01 -34.71
CA SER A 224 -31.76 55.91 -34.44
C SER A 224 -33.04 55.73 -35.28
N ALA A 225 -34.15 56.11 -34.67
CA ALA A 225 -35.27 56.81 -35.31
C ALA A 225 -35.66 58.02 -34.45
#